data_AF-A0A7Y4ZNJ6-F1
#
_entry.id   AF-A0A7Y4ZNJ6-F1
#
_cell.length_a   1.000
_cell.length_b   1.000
_cell.length_c   1.000
_cell.angle_alpha   90.00
_cell.angle_beta   90.00
_cell.angle_gamma   90.00
#
_symmetry.space_group_name_H-M   'P 1'
#
loop_
_entity.id
_entity.type
_entity.pdbx_description
1 polymer ?
#
loop_
_entity_poly.entity_id
_entity_poly.type
_entity_poly.pdbx_seq_one_letter_code
_entity_poly.pdbx_strand_id
1 'polypeptide(L)'
;MSRVVWQKGGEARVLAVAGEAVTLSSTIPSPPGSRIDGTLEPSGQAFRIKIHSSKRTEEGGEARFILQGRAIDLTREGRATLTAMIATN
;
A
#
# COMPACT_ATOMS: atom_id res chain seq x y z
N MET A 1 7.61 3.67 12.55
CA MET A 1 6.29 3.57 11.89
C MET A 1 6.47 2.84 10.58
N SER A 2 5.65 1.83 10.34
CA SER A 2 5.78 0.96 9.17
C SER A 2 5.00 1.57 8.00
N ARG A 3 5.64 1.69 6.82
CA ARG A 3 5.03 2.33 5.63
C ARG A 3 5.52 1.68 4.34
N VAL A 4 4.84 1.99 3.25
CA VAL A 4 5.29 1.70 1.89
C VAL A 4 5.83 2.99 1.29
N VAL A 5 7.08 2.99 0.83
CA VAL A 5 7.65 4.11 0.07
C VAL A 5 7.53 3.78 -1.41
N TRP A 6 6.86 4.64 -2.17
CA TRP A 6 6.64 4.41 -3.59
C TRP A 6 7.84 4.81 -4.43
N GLN A 7 8.14 4.04 -5.47
CA GLN A 7 9.19 4.41 -6.43
C GLN A 7 8.85 5.68 -7.22
N LYS A 8 7.55 5.95 -7.43
CA LYS A 8 7.05 7.18 -8.06
C LYS A 8 7.15 8.42 -7.16
N GLY A 9 7.65 8.28 -5.93
CA GLY A 9 7.61 9.31 -4.90
C GLY A 9 6.30 9.25 -4.10
N GLY A 10 6.37 9.74 -2.86
CA GLY A 10 5.29 9.60 -1.89
C GLY A 10 5.32 8.28 -1.13
N GLU A 11 4.34 8.11 -0.25
CA GLU A 11 4.27 6.98 0.65
C GLU A 11 2.82 6.48 0.80
N ALA A 12 2.69 5.31 1.37
CA ALA A 12 1.41 4.75 1.77
C ALA A 12 1.47 4.01 3.08
N ARG A 13 0.32 3.97 3.73
CA ARG A 13 0.07 3.22 4.96
C ARG A 13 -0.83 2.05 4.63
N VAL A 14 -0.46 0.86 5.11
CA VAL A 14 -1.27 -0.35 4.93
C VAL A 14 -2.44 -0.28 5.91
N LEU A 15 -3.67 -0.34 5.40
CA LEU A 15 -4.87 -0.29 6.23
C LEU A 15 -5.44 -1.69 6.48
N ALA A 16 -5.44 -2.54 5.45
CA ALA A 16 -5.98 -3.90 5.54
C ALA A 16 -5.33 -4.83 4.52
N VAL A 17 -5.21 -6.10 4.90
CA VAL A 17 -4.76 -7.20 4.03
C VAL A 17 -5.71 -8.37 4.21
N ALA A 18 -6.27 -8.86 3.11
CA ALA A 18 -7.15 -10.03 3.05
C ALA A 18 -6.68 -10.96 1.93
N GLY A 19 -5.82 -11.93 2.28
CA GLY A 19 -5.20 -12.83 1.33
C GLY A 19 -4.24 -12.11 0.39
N GLU A 20 -4.70 -11.86 -0.84
CA GLU A 20 -3.99 -11.08 -1.87
C GLU A 20 -4.54 -9.66 -2.01
N ALA A 21 -5.75 -9.40 -1.51
CA ALA A 21 -6.35 -8.07 -1.54
C ALA A 21 -5.70 -7.17 -0.48
N VAL A 22 -5.30 -5.97 -0.86
CA VAL A 22 -4.66 -4.99 0.02
C VAL A 22 -5.33 -3.63 -0.16
N THR A 23 -5.61 -2.98 0.97
CA THR A 23 -6.10 -1.60 1.03
C THR A 23 -5.05 -0.73 1.68
N LEU A 24 -4.73 0.39 1.04
CA LEU A 24 -3.65 1.31 1.41
C LEU A 24 -4.18 2.75 1.41
N SER A 25 -3.71 3.59 2.32
CA SER A 25 -3.86 5.04 2.24
C SER A 25 -2.57 5.65 1.72
N SER A 26 -2.57 6.24 0.53
CA SER A 26 -1.39 6.84 -0.10
C SER A 26 -1.47 8.37 -0.16
N THR A 27 -0.31 9.02 -0.19
CA THR A 27 -0.17 10.45 -0.50
C THR A 27 -0.20 10.75 -2.00
N ILE A 28 -0.07 9.74 -2.87
CA ILE A 28 -0.14 9.90 -4.32
C ILE A 28 -1.28 9.07 -4.94
N PRO A 29 -1.90 9.56 -6.03
CA PRO A 29 -2.90 8.79 -6.75
C PRO A 29 -2.27 7.68 -7.59
N SER A 30 -3.02 6.61 -7.83
CA SER A 30 -2.64 5.56 -8.79
C SER A 30 -3.89 5.05 -9.52
N PRO A 31 -3.99 5.15 -10.86
CA PRO A 31 -5.22 4.82 -11.58
C PRO A 31 -5.61 3.34 -11.50
N PRO A 32 -6.92 3.00 -11.52
CA PRO A 32 -7.38 1.64 -11.70
C PRO A 32 -6.75 0.96 -12.92
N GLY A 33 -6.39 -0.32 -12.80
CA GLY A 33 -5.70 -1.08 -13.84
C GLY A 33 -4.18 -0.85 -13.90
N SER A 34 -3.67 0.21 -13.26
CA SER A 34 -2.23 0.47 -13.18
C SER A 34 -1.55 -0.41 -12.13
N ARG A 35 -0.23 -0.57 -12.29
CA ARG A 35 0.64 -1.11 -11.24
C ARG A 35 1.39 0.03 -10.57
N ILE A 36 1.53 -0.07 -9.25
CA ILE A 36 2.46 0.76 -8.49
C ILE A 36 3.43 -0.14 -7.72
N ASP A 37 4.69 0.28 -7.74
CA ASP A 37 5.83 -0.42 -7.18
C ASP A 37 6.41 0.43 -6.04
N GLY A 38 6.80 -0.21 -4.94
CA GLY A 38 7.33 0.43 -3.76
C GLY A 38 8.16 -0.53 -2.91
N THR A 39 8.56 -0.02 -1.75
CA THR A 39 9.38 -0.74 -0.77
C THR A 39 8.71 -0.66 0.60
N LEU A 40 8.59 -1.79 1.29
CA LEU A 40 8.12 -1.84 2.68
C LEU A 40 9.26 -1.38 3.58
N GLU A 41 9.01 -0.36 4.39
CA GLU A 41 9.93 0.08 5.43
C GLU A 41 9.42 -0.34 6.81
N PRO A 42 10.32 -0.77 7.73
CA PRO A 42 11.79 -0.77 7.60
C PRO A 42 12.40 -2.04 6.97
N SER A 43 11.60 -3.01 6.52
CA SER A 43 12.14 -4.31 6.07
C SER A 43 12.94 -4.25 4.77
N GLY A 44 12.81 -3.19 3.98
CA GLY A 44 13.46 -3.05 2.67
C GLY A 44 12.87 -3.95 1.59
N GLN A 45 11.77 -4.66 1.87
CA GLN A 45 11.21 -5.63 0.94
C GLN A 45 10.48 -4.93 -0.20
N ALA A 46 10.72 -5.39 -1.43
CA ALA A 46 9.97 -4.93 -2.60
C ALA A 46 8.47 -5.28 -2.46
N PHE A 47 7.61 -4.31 -2.77
CA PHE A 47 6.17 -4.45 -2.73
C PHE A 47 5.55 -3.91 -4.01
N ARG A 48 4.69 -4.72 -4.62
CA ARG A 48 4.04 -4.40 -5.88
C ARG A 48 2.55 -4.66 -5.74
N ILE A 49 1.74 -3.73 -6.22
CA ILE A 49 0.28 -3.86 -6.16
C ILE A 49 -0.34 -3.47 -7.51
N LYS A 50 -1.24 -4.33 -8.01
CA LYS A 50 -2.13 -3.99 -9.12
C LYS A 50 -3.35 -3.29 -8.57
N ILE A 51 -3.56 -2.04 -8.99
CA ILE A 51 -4.67 -1.22 -8.50
C ILE A 51 -5.96 -1.63 -9.18
N HIS A 52 -7.00 -1.84 -8.37
CA HIS A 52 -8.36 -2.10 -8.79
C HIS A 52 -9.25 -0.87 -8.61
N SER A 53 -9.01 -0.08 -7.57
CA SER A 53 -9.74 1.16 -7.29
C SER A 53 -8.83 2.18 -6.64
N SER A 54 -9.05 3.45 -6.96
CA SER A 54 -8.39 4.58 -6.34
C SER A 54 -9.43 5.63 -6.01
N LYS A 55 -9.60 5.88 -4.70
CA LYS A 55 -10.55 6.86 -4.20
C LYS A 55 -9.80 7.96 -3.48
N ARG A 56 -9.96 9.20 -3.95
CA ARG A 56 -9.49 10.37 -3.21
C ARG A 56 -10.34 10.55 -1.95
N THR A 57 -9.69 10.81 -0.84
CA THR A 57 -10.28 11.17 0.44
C THR A 57 -9.56 12.40 0.98
N GLU A 58 -10.19 13.09 1.91
CA GLU A 58 -9.60 14.23 2.60
C GLU A 58 -9.46 13.83 4.07
N GLU A 59 -8.22 13.78 4.55
CA GLU A 59 -7.90 13.41 5.92
C GLU A 59 -7.13 14.59 6.53
N GLY A 60 -7.72 15.24 7.55
CA GLY A 60 -7.09 16.40 8.21
C GLY A 60 -6.88 17.63 7.31
N GLY A 61 -7.59 17.74 6.18
CA GLY A 61 -7.41 18.82 5.20
C GLY A 61 -6.37 18.52 4.11
N GLU A 62 -5.74 17.34 4.14
CA GLU A 62 -4.80 16.89 3.12
C GLU A 62 -5.43 15.84 2.19
N ALA A 63 -5.05 15.87 0.91
CA ALA A 63 -5.51 14.89 -0.06
C ALA A 63 -4.82 13.54 0.15
N ARG A 64 -5.60 12.53 0.54
CA ARG A 64 -5.18 11.12 0.63
C ARG A 64 -5.87 10.30 -0.44
N PHE A 65 -5.26 9.18 -0.81
CA PHE A 65 -5.77 8.29 -1.84
C PHE A 65 -5.87 6.88 -1.28
N ILE A 66 -7.11 6.41 -1.11
CA ILE A 66 -7.37 5.02 -0.75
C ILE A 66 -7.18 4.17 -2.00
N LEU A 67 -6.08 3.43 -2.01
CA LEU A 67 -5.71 2.51 -3.08
C LEU A 67 -6.13 1.10 -2.68
N GLN A 68 -6.99 0.50 -3.48
CA GLN A 68 -7.40 -0.88 -3.31
C GLN A 68 -6.87 -1.69 -4.48
N GLY A 69 -6.23 -2.80 -4.19
CA GLY A 69 -5.55 -3.58 -5.20
C GLY A 69 -5.28 -5.00 -4.75
N ARG A 70 -4.62 -5.76 -5.62
CA ARG A 70 -4.05 -7.06 -5.27
C ARG A 70 -2.53 -6.97 -5.24
N ALA A 71 -1.92 -7.45 -4.16
CA ALA A 71 -0.47 -7.56 -4.09
C ALA A 71 -0.01 -8.58 -5.15
N ILE A 72 1.05 -8.22 -5.87
CA ILE A 72 1.66 -9.07 -6.90
C ILE A 72 2.90 -9.71 -6.27
N ASP A 73 3.12 -11.00 -6.54
CA ASP A 73 4.29 -11.74 -6.02
C ASP A 73 4.39 -11.69 -4.49
N LEU A 74 3.25 -11.66 -3.79
CA LEU A 74 3.24 -11.59 -2.33
C LEU A 74 3.64 -12.94 -1.73
N THR A 75 4.90 -13.05 -1.32
CA THR A 75 5.41 -14.22 -0.59
C THR A 75 4.74 -14.35 0.78
N ARG A 76 4.83 -15.54 1.38
CA ARG A 76 4.34 -15.77 2.75
C ARG A 76 4.97 -14.81 3.76
N GLU A 77 6.26 -14.53 3.60
CA GLU A 77 7.00 -13.56 4.43
C GLU A 77 6.49 -12.13 4.22
N GLY A 78 6.28 -11.71 2.97
CA GLY A 78 5.69 -10.42 2.67
C GLY A 78 4.30 -10.23 3.28
N ARG A 79 3.48 -11.27 3.28
CA ARG A 79 2.17 -11.24 3.95
C ARG A 79 2.30 -11.10 5.47
N ALA A 80 3.25 -11.81 6.09
CA ALA A 80 3.53 -11.67 7.51
C ALA A 80 4.01 -10.26 7.86
N THR A 81 4.90 -9.68 7.04
CA THR A 81 5.34 -8.28 7.18
C THR A 81 4.16 -7.33 7.11
N LEU A 82 3.34 -7.38 6.06
CA LEU A 82 2.18 -6.49 5.94
C LEU A 82 1.19 -6.63 7.09
N THR A 83 0.97 -7.86 7.58
CA THR A 83 0.10 -8.13 8.73
C THR A 83 0.68 -7.49 9.99
N ALA A 84 1.99 -7.59 10.22
CA ALA A 84 2.67 -6.94 11.34
C ALA A 84 2.63 -5.41 11.25
N MET A 85 2.65 -4.84 10.04
CA MET A 85 2.51 -3.39 9.82
C MET A 85 1.15 -2.88 10.29
N ILE A 86 0.06 -3.64 10.05
CA ILE A 86 -1.29 -3.30 10.51
C ILE A 86 -1.38 -3.40 12.05
N ALA A 87 -0.73 -4.38 12.67
CA ALA A 87 -0.75 -4.54 14.13
C ALA A 87 0.00 -3.42 14.90
N THR A 88 0.87 -2.68 14.21
CA THR A 88 1.67 -1.59 14.78
C THR A 88 1.00 -0.22 14.56
N ASN A 89 -0.27 -0.21 14.18
CA ASN A 89 -1.00 0.92 13.63
C ASN A 89 -2.06 1.47 14.58
#